data_AF-A0A522YGB3-F1
#
_entry.id   AF-A0A522YGB3-F1
#
_cell.length_a   1.000
_cell.length_b   1.000
_cell.length_c   1.000
_cell.angle_alpha   90.00
_cell.angle_beta   90.00
_cell.angle_gamma   90.00
#
_symmetry.space_group_name_H-M   'P 1'
#
loop_
_entity.id
_entity.type
_entity.pdbx_description
1 polymer ?
#
loop_
_entity_poly.entity_id
_entity_poly.type
_entity_poly.pdbx_seq_one_letter_code
_entity_poly.pdbx_strand_id
1 'polypeptide(L)'
;MDKQDLVNLKRRYLIWLYKTTKEAFDRFERKFTQLDIDEFLLQEIEKELKDSFMPSEKKDLEKFVNDFRDYIAEKDSACLKLKYKNKKTNPEFIFLDVKLEVVEKAIIKELGKEELKEIKSLYEEEMIQRIMKNTEHK
;
A
#
# COMPACT_ATOMS: atom_id res chain seq x y z
N MET A 1 26.50 19.01 23.61
CA MET A 1 25.78 17.86 23.04
C MET A 1 26.77 16.71 23.08
N ASP A 2 26.48 15.69 23.87
CA ASP A 2 27.38 14.54 23.94
C ASP A 2 27.23 13.64 22.69
N LYS A 3 28.08 12.63 22.58
CA LYS A 3 28.06 11.71 21.44
C LYS A 3 26.75 10.91 21.38
N GLN A 4 26.13 10.63 22.52
CA GLN A 4 24.89 9.86 22.61
C GLN A 4 23.69 10.69 22.16
N ASP A 5 23.64 11.96 22.53
CA ASP A 5 22.62 12.93 22.08
C ASP A 5 22.59 13.02 20.55
N LEU A 6 23.76 13.08 19.91
CA LEU A 6 23.87 13.14 18.45
C LEU A 6 23.34 11.86 17.80
N VAL A 7 23.68 10.68 18.34
CA VAL A 7 23.17 9.39 17.86
C VAL A 7 21.66 9.32 18.00
N ASN A 8 21.12 9.73 19.16
CA ASN A 8 19.68 9.75 19.43
C ASN A 8 18.94 10.73 18.50
N LEU A 9 19.56 11.87 18.17
CA LEU A 9 19.00 12.84 17.23
C LEU A 9 18.95 12.27 15.80
N LYS A 10 20.05 11.67 15.34
CA LYS A 10 20.10 10.99 14.04
C LYS A 10 19.06 9.88 13.95
N ARG A 11 18.94 9.05 14.99
CA ARG A 11 17.95 7.97 15.08
C ARG A 11 16.54 8.49 14.87
N ARG A 12 16.11 9.48 15.68
CA ARG A 12 14.77 10.07 15.57
C ARG A 12 14.49 10.66 14.19
N TYR A 13 15.47 11.37 13.63
CA TYR A 13 15.32 11.96 12.30
C TYR A 13 15.19 10.89 11.20
N LEU A 14 16.00 9.84 11.24
CA LEU A 14 15.94 8.76 10.25
C LEU A 14 14.64 7.95 10.34
N ILE A 15 14.14 7.69 11.55
CA ILE A 15 12.82 7.06 11.77
C ILE A 15 11.72 7.91 11.14
N TRP A 16 11.69 9.21 11.45
CA TRP A 16 10.72 10.13 10.88
C TRP A 16 10.80 10.20 9.35
N LEU A 17 12.02 10.24 8.80
CA LEU A 17 12.25 10.33 7.36
C LEU A 17 11.82 9.04 6.64
N TYR A 18 12.10 7.87 7.23
CA TYR A 18 11.62 6.57 6.74
C TYR A 18 10.09 6.56 6.72
N LYS A 19 9.46 6.84 7.86
CA LYS A 19 7.99 6.83 7.99
C LYS A 19 7.33 7.73 6.96
N THR A 20 7.75 8.99 6.87
CA THR A 20 7.12 9.96 5.94
C THR A 20 7.34 9.60 4.47
N THR A 21 8.50 9.02 4.13
CA THR A 21 8.79 8.57 2.76
C THR A 21 8.00 7.30 2.43
N LYS A 22 7.95 6.33 3.34
CA LYS A 22 7.20 5.08 3.17
C LYS A 22 5.70 5.34 3.09
N GLU A 23 5.11 6.19 3.94
CA GLU A 23 3.69 6.56 3.84
C GLU A 23 3.38 7.25 2.50
N ALA A 24 4.30 8.07 1.98
CA ALA A 24 4.11 8.69 0.68
C ALA A 24 4.16 7.67 -0.46
N PHE A 25 5.08 6.71 -0.39
CA PHE A 25 5.21 5.63 -1.36
C PHE A 25 4.04 4.65 -1.29
N ASP A 26 3.58 4.28 -0.09
CA ASP A 26 2.46 3.38 0.14
C ASP A 26 1.16 3.90 -0.46
N ARG A 27 0.99 5.21 -0.65
CA ARG A 27 -0.18 5.77 -1.37
C ARG A 27 -0.24 5.31 -2.83
N PHE A 28 0.92 5.07 -3.45
CA PHE A 28 1.00 4.48 -4.77
C PHE A 28 0.83 2.97 -4.69
N GLU A 29 1.63 2.29 -3.86
CA GLU A 29 1.60 0.82 -3.75
C GLU A 29 0.21 0.29 -3.39
N ARG A 30 -0.46 0.93 -2.42
CA ARG A 30 -1.79 0.52 -1.97
C ARG A 30 -2.80 0.42 -3.10
N LYS A 31 -2.75 1.31 -4.08
CA LYS A 31 -3.71 1.29 -5.19
C LYS A 31 -3.49 0.09 -6.12
N PHE A 32 -2.22 -0.28 -6.34
CA PHE A 32 -1.88 -1.48 -7.09
C PHE A 32 -2.26 -2.74 -6.31
N THR A 33 -1.87 -2.82 -5.03
CA THR A 33 -2.20 -3.97 -4.18
C THR A 33 -3.71 -4.15 -4.01
N GLN A 34 -4.47 -3.05 -3.90
CA GLN A 34 -5.93 -3.11 -3.86
C GLN A 34 -6.52 -3.70 -5.15
N LEU A 35 -5.97 -3.35 -6.32
CA LEU A 35 -6.43 -3.90 -7.58
C LEU A 35 -6.18 -5.42 -7.63
N ASP A 36 -4.97 -5.85 -7.29
CA ASP A 36 -4.59 -7.28 -7.29
C ASP A 36 -5.51 -8.09 -6.35
N ILE A 37 -5.80 -7.56 -5.15
CA ILE A 37 -6.71 -8.19 -4.19
C ILE A 37 -8.14 -8.23 -4.72
N ASP A 38 -8.66 -7.12 -5.27
CA ASP A 38 -10.04 -7.06 -5.77
C ASP A 38 -10.26 -7.98 -6.96
N GLU A 39 -9.27 -8.11 -7.86
CA GLU A 39 -9.31 -9.07 -8.96
C GLU A 39 -9.40 -10.51 -8.45
N PHE A 40 -8.61 -10.85 -7.42
CA PHE A 40 -8.71 -12.16 -6.77
C PHE A 40 -10.11 -12.36 -6.15
N LEU A 41 -10.63 -11.37 -5.43
CA LEU A 41 -11.97 -11.45 -4.84
C LEU A 41 -13.06 -11.64 -5.89
N LEU A 42 -13.00 -10.93 -7.01
CA LEU A 42 -13.94 -11.10 -8.12
C LEU A 42 -13.90 -12.53 -8.67
N GLN A 43 -12.70 -13.10 -8.87
CA GLN A 43 -12.56 -14.46 -9.35
C GLN A 43 -13.16 -15.49 -8.39
N GLU A 44 -12.95 -15.32 -7.08
CA GLU A 44 -13.53 -16.22 -6.07
C GLU A 44 -15.06 -16.06 -5.99
N ILE A 45 -15.57 -14.83 -6.03
CA ILE A 45 -17.02 -14.56 -6.10
C ILE A 45 -17.63 -15.24 -7.33
N GLU A 46 -17.03 -15.09 -8.52
CA GLU A 46 -17.53 -15.71 -9.75
C GLU A 46 -17.52 -17.24 -9.70
N LYS A 47 -16.56 -17.86 -9.00
CA LYS A 47 -16.52 -19.32 -8.79
C LYS A 47 -17.64 -19.78 -7.87
N GLU A 48 -17.77 -19.17 -6.70
CA GLU A 48 -18.82 -19.50 -5.73
C GLU A 48 -20.23 -19.30 -6.31
N LEU A 49 -20.39 -18.31 -7.19
CA LEU A 49 -21.66 -18.02 -7.87
C LEU A 49 -22.00 -18.97 -9.03
N LYS A 50 -21.03 -19.68 -9.61
CA LYS A 50 -21.30 -20.66 -10.69
C LYS A 50 -22.04 -21.90 -10.19
N ASP A 51 -21.80 -22.29 -8.94
CA ASP A 51 -22.23 -23.60 -8.42
C ASP A 51 -23.53 -23.55 -7.61
N SER A 52 -24.10 -22.37 -7.35
CA SER A 52 -24.97 -22.19 -6.16
C SER A 52 -26.38 -21.60 -6.36
N PHE A 53 -26.95 -21.44 -7.57
CA PHE A 53 -28.19 -20.62 -7.69
C PHE A 53 -29.32 -21.11 -8.61
N MET A 54 -30.56 -20.83 -8.18
CA MET A 54 -31.79 -21.00 -8.95
C MET A 54 -31.94 -19.88 -10.04
N PRO A 55 -32.63 -20.15 -11.16
CA PRO A 55 -32.69 -19.24 -12.32
C PRO A 55 -33.26 -17.84 -12.04
N SER A 56 -34.09 -17.68 -11.00
CA SER A 56 -34.78 -16.43 -10.67
C SER A 56 -33.88 -15.36 -10.05
N GLU A 57 -32.85 -15.75 -9.31
CA GLU A 57 -31.95 -14.83 -8.59
C GLU A 57 -30.69 -14.48 -9.39
N LYS A 58 -30.42 -15.28 -10.43
CA LYS A 58 -29.24 -15.17 -11.29
C LYS A 58 -29.06 -13.77 -11.89
N LYS A 59 -30.15 -13.13 -12.31
CA LYS A 59 -30.11 -11.84 -13.00
C LYS A 59 -29.69 -10.68 -12.08
N ASP A 60 -30.16 -10.68 -10.83
CA ASP A 60 -29.82 -9.64 -9.86
C ASP A 60 -28.39 -9.84 -9.33
N LEU A 61 -27.96 -11.08 -9.11
CA LEU A 61 -26.58 -11.41 -8.75
C LEU A 61 -25.59 -11.06 -9.87
N GLU A 62 -25.93 -11.37 -11.12
CA GLU A 62 -25.12 -10.98 -12.29
C GLU A 62 -24.91 -9.47 -12.35
N LYS A 63 -25.92 -8.67 -11.97
CA LYS A 63 -25.78 -7.22 -11.91
C LYS A 63 -24.71 -6.81 -10.88
N PHE A 64 -24.76 -7.34 -9.65
CA PHE A 64 -23.74 -7.01 -8.63
C PHE A 64 -22.33 -7.40 -9.05
N VAL A 65 -22.17 -8.56 -9.70
CA VAL A 65 -20.87 -9.01 -10.22
C VAL A 65 -20.38 -8.08 -11.32
N ASN A 66 -21.26 -7.66 -12.24
CA ASN A 66 -20.91 -6.72 -13.30
C ASN A 66 -20.54 -5.34 -12.73
N ASP A 67 -21.30 -4.82 -11.78
CA ASP A 67 -21.00 -3.55 -11.11
C ASP A 67 -19.62 -3.61 -10.42
N PHE A 68 -19.28 -4.74 -9.79
CA PHE A 68 -17.96 -4.93 -9.16
C PHE A 68 -16.84 -5.05 -10.21
N ARG A 69 -17.09 -5.72 -11.34
CA ARG A 69 -16.15 -5.79 -12.46
C ARG A 69 -15.86 -4.41 -13.05
N ASP A 70 -16.90 -3.60 -13.25
CA ASP A 70 -16.77 -2.23 -13.76
C ASP A 70 -15.97 -1.35 -12.79
N TYR A 71 -16.22 -1.48 -11.49
CA TYR A 71 -15.42 -0.82 -10.45
C TYR A 71 -13.93 -1.18 -10.52
N ILE A 72 -13.60 -2.46 -10.71
CA ILE A 72 -12.22 -2.92 -10.85
C ILE A 72 -11.58 -2.35 -12.12
N ALA A 73 -12.30 -2.35 -13.25
CA ALA A 73 -11.81 -1.81 -14.52
C ALA A 73 -11.54 -0.30 -14.46
N GLU A 74 -12.41 0.46 -13.78
CA GLU A 74 -12.20 1.88 -13.51
C GLU A 74 -10.96 2.11 -12.63
N LYS A 75 -10.77 1.27 -11.61
CA LYS A 75 -9.60 1.31 -10.72
C LYS A 75 -8.31 1.01 -11.48
N ASP A 76 -8.28 -0.02 -12.32
CA ASP A 76 -7.12 -0.35 -13.16
C ASP A 76 -6.72 0.83 -14.06
N SER A 77 -7.72 1.41 -14.73
CA SER A 77 -7.52 2.62 -15.55
C SER A 77 -6.93 3.78 -14.75
N ALA A 78 -7.32 3.95 -13.49
CA ALA A 78 -6.76 4.96 -12.59
C ALA A 78 -5.33 4.62 -12.12
N CYS A 79 -5.05 3.34 -11.81
CA CYS A 79 -3.72 2.84 -11.47
C CYS A 79 -2.73 3.05 -12.62
N LEU A 80 -3.14 2.76 -13.85
CA LEU A 80 -2.32 2.99 -15.04
C LEU A 80 -1.96 4.47 -15.22
N LYS A 81 -2.88 5.39 -14.97
CA LYS A 81 -2.62 6.85 -15.02
C LYS A 81 -1.66 7.32 -13.93
N LEU A 82 -1.66 6.65 -12.77
CA LEU A 82 -0.73 6.95 -11.68
C LEU A 82 0.66 6.39 -11.93
N LYS A 83 0.76 5.20 -12.53
CA LYS A 83 2.02 4.56 -12.91
C LYS A 83 2.64 5.22 -14.12
N TYR A 84 1.83 5.64 -15.10
CA TYR A 84 2.27 6.20 -16.36
C TYR A 84 1.72 7.61 -16.61
N LYS A 85 2.62 8.58 -16.73
CA LYS A 85 2.34 9.93 -17.21
C LYS A 85 2.93 10.09 -18.62
N ASN A 86 2.09 10.31 -19.63
CA ASN A 86 2.52 10.44 -21.03
C ASN A 86 3.35 9.25 -21.56
N LYS A 87 2.89 8.01 -21.30
CA LYS A 87 3.59 6.75 -21.67
C LYS A 87 4.98 6.57 -21.02
N LYS A 88 5.31 7.39 -20.02
CA LYS A 88 6.52 7.26 -19.20
C LYS A 88 6.12 7.00 -17.76
N THR A 89 6.94 6.25 -17.03
CA THR A 89 6.70 6.04 -15.59
C THR A 89 6.62 7.39 -14.87
N ASN A 90 5.69 7.50 -13.93
CA ASN A 90 5.50 8.70 -13.14
C ASN A 90 6.80 9.06 -12.38
N PRO A 91 7.42 10.23 -12.63
CA PRO A 91 8.66 10.61 -11.98
C PRO A 91 8.57 10.70 -10.45
N GLU A 92 7.40 11.03 -9.91
CA GLU A 92 7.19 11.08 -8.45
C GLU A 92 7.29 9.69 -7.83
N PHE A 93 6.69 8.68 -8.48
CA PHE A 93 6.79 7.29 -8.05
C PHE A 93 8.26 6.83 -8.03
N ILE A 94 8.99 7.09 -9.11
CA ILE A 94 10.42 6.74 -9.22
C ILE A 94 11.24 7.46 -8.14
N PHE A 95 10.98 8.74 -7.92
CA PHE A 95 11.70 9.53 -6.93
C PHE A 95 11.46 8.99 -5.51
N LEU A 96 10.22 8.63 -5.17
CA LEU A 96 9.89 8.08 -3.85
C LEU A 96 10.51 6.71 -3.61
N ASP A 97 10.51 5.84 -4.63
CA ASP A 97 11.16 4.53 -4.60
C ASP A 97 12.67 4.67 -4.32
N VAL A 98 13.35 5.46 -5.15
CA VAL A 98 14.80 5.73 -4.99
C VAL A 98 15.08 6.41 -3.65
N LYS A 99 14.25 7.38 -3.24
CA LYS A 99 14.41 8.08 -1.96
C LYS A 99 14.28 7.11 -0.78
N LEU A 100 13.31 6.21 -0.81
CA LEU A 100 13.13 5.21 0.23
C LEU A 100 14.36 4.31 0.33
N GLU A 101 14.87 3.80 -0.79
CA GLU A 101 16.09 2.99 -0.84
C GLU A 101 17.30 3.72 -0.24
N VAL A 102 17.47 5.01 -0.56
CA VAL A 102 18.55 5.85 -0.01
C VAL A 102 18.39 6.06 1.50
N VAL A 103 17.17 6.25 1.99
CA VAL A 103 16.88 6.37 3.43
C VAL A 103 17.22 5.08 4.16
N GLU A 104 16.87 3.91 3.60
CA GLU A 104 17.24 2.61 4.17
C GLU A 104 18.76 2.43 4.24
N LYS A 105 19.49 2.81 3.18
CA LYS A 105 20.96 2.81 3.17
C LYS A 105 21.54 3.73 4.26
N ALA A 106 20.95 4.90 4.48
CA ALA A 106 21.37 5.83 5.52
C ALA A 106 21.13 5.25 6.94
N ILE A 107 19.99 4.59 7.16
CA ILE A 107 19.70 3.87 8.41
C ILE A 107 20.72 2.78 8.66
N ILE A 108 21.01 1.93 7.67
CA ILE A 108 21.99 0.86 7.80
C ILE A 108 23.38 1.42 8.15
N LYS A 109 23.77 2.52 7.52
CA LYS A 109 25.07 3.16 7.77
C LYS A 109 25.18 3.75 9.19
N GLU A 110 24.14 4.43 9.66
CA GLU A 110 24.20 5.19 10.93
C GLU A 110 23.78 4.38 12.15
N LEU A 111 22.89 3.40 11.98
CA LEU A 111 22.22 2.66 13.07
C LEU A 111 22.35 1.13 12.94
N GLY A 112 22.59 0.61 11.73
CA GLY A 112 22.77 -0.82 11.46
C GLY A 112 21.54 -1.49 10.83
N LYS A 113 21.74 -2.74 10.40
CA LYS A 113 20.71 -3.53 9.70
C LYS A 113 19.55 -3.97 10.62
N GLU A 114 19.87 -4.33 11.86
CA GLU A 114 18.85 -4.74 12.82
C GLU A 114 17.89 -3.59 13.15
N GLU A 115 18.42 -2.37 13.28
CA GLU A 115 17.59 -1.18 13.49
C GLU A 115 16.65 -0.95 12.29
N LEU A 116 17.14 -1.11 11.05
CA LEU A 116 16.26 -0.99 9.87
C LEU A 116 15.11 -2.01 9.94
N LYS A 117 15.40 -3.25 10.33
CA LYS A 117 14.38 -4.31 10.45
C LYS A 117 13.35 -3.96 11.53
N GLU A 118 13.80 -3.44 12.67
CA GLU A 118 12.92 -2.98 13.74
C GLU A 118 12.02 -1.83 13.27
N ILE A 119 12.60 -0.81 12.62
CA ILE A 119 11.85 0.34 12.07
C ILE A 119 10.79 -0.13 11.08
N LYS A 120 11.10 -1.08 10.19
CA LYS A 120 10.14 -1.66 9.25
C LYS A 120 9.00 -2.36 9.98
N SER A 121 9.32 -3.19 10.98
CA SER A 121 8.31 -3.90 11.76
C SER A 121 7.38 -2.95 12.52
N LEU A 122 7.94 -1.94 13.19
CA LEU A 122 7.18 -0.94 13.93
C LEU A 122 6.29 -0.12 13.01
N TYR A 123 6.77 0.22 11.81
CA TYR A 123 5.97 0.91 10.80
C TYR A 123 4.73 0.11 10.40
N GLU A 124 4.90 -1.17 10.07
CA GLU A 124 3.78 -2.05 9.68
C GLU A 124 2.78 -2.25 10.83
N GLU A 125 3.28 -2.50 12.04
CA GLU A 125 2.43 -2.59 13.23
C GLU A 125 1.60 -1.31 13.42
N GLU A 126 2.24 -0.15 13.27
CA GLU A 126 1.58 1.14 13.42
C GLU A 126 0.50 1.37 12.34
N MET A 127 0.77 0.99 11.09
CA MET A 127 -0.21 1.08 10.00
C MET A 127 -1.42 0.18 10.25
N ILE A 128 -1.19 -1.07 10.69
CA ILE A 128 -2.26 -2.01 11.03
C ILE A 128 -3.10 -1.47 12.19
N GLN A 129 -2.44 -1.00 13.26
CA GLN A 129 -3.12 -0.45 14.43
C GLN A 129 -3.97 0.77 14.09
N ARG A 130 -3.50 1.66 13.19
CA ARG A 130 -4.31 2.78 12.69
C ARG A 130 -5.56 2.31 11.96
N ILE A 131 -5.46 1.28 11.12
CA ILE A 131 -6.60 0.73 10.39
C ILE A 131 -7.62 0.17 11.39
N MET A 132 -7.17 -0.68 12.31
CA MET A 132 -8.03 -1.33 13.31
C MET A 132 -8.74 -0.33 14.23
N LYS A 133 -8.02 0.70 14.70
CA LYS A 133 -8.58 1.72 15.62
C LYS A 133 -9.51 2.71 14.92
N ASN A 134 -9.27 3.05 13.66
CA ASN A 134 -10.14 3.96 12.91
C ASN A 134 -11.52 3.34 12.61
N THR A 135 -11.69 2.03 12.77
CA THR A 135 -12.98 1.33 12.61
C THR A 135 -13.91 1.43 13.83
N GLU A 136 -13.45 1.92 14.98
CA GLU A 136 -14.27 2.02 16.22
C GLU A 136 -15.03 3.36 16.36
N HIS A 137 -14.91 4.27 15.40
CA HIS A 137 -15.59 5.58 15.42
C HIS A 137 -16.36 5.85 14.11
N LYS A 138 -17.49 5.16 13.92
CA LYS A 138 -18.62 5.62 13.09
C LYS A 138 -19.93 5.18 13.71
#